data_AF-A0A352SK99-F1
#
_entry.id   AF-A0A352SK99-F1
#
_cell.length_a   1.000
_cell.length_b   1.000
_cell.length_c   1.000
_cell.angle_alpha   90.00
_cell.angle_beta   90.00
_cell.angle_gamma   90.00
#
_symmetry.space_group_name_H-M   'P 1'
#
loop_
_entity.id
_entity.type
_entity.pdbx_description
1 polymer ?
#
loop_
_entity_poly.entity_id
_entity_poly.type
_entity_poly.pdbx_seq_one_letter_code
_entity_poly.pdbx_strand_id
1 'polypeptide(L)' 'MKEKNLEPAQQVLVAEVFKEAMQPFNYENVGGMPFLGVDGISMVGHGGSTPKAIFNMISNAMHCVEVELNQRILTSLN' A
#
# COMPACT_ATOMS: atom_id res chain seq x y z
N MET A 1 13.63 -1.97 24.81
CA MET A 1 12.78 -2.83 25.65
C MET A 1 13.55 -3.44 26.82
N LYS A 2 14.74 -4.00 26.60
CA LYS A 2 15.62 -4.47 27.69
C LYS A 2 16.01 -3.36 28.68
N GLU A 3 16.24 -2.13 28.19
CA GLU A 3 16.51 -0.95 29.03
C GLU A 3 15.32 -0.50 29.90
N LYS A 4 14.10 -1.03 29.67
CA LYS A 4 12.90 -0.72 30.45
C LYS A 4 12.49 -1.86 31.41
N ASN A 5 13.31 -2.90 31.56
CA ASN A 5 13.03 -4.07 32.41
C ASN A 5 11.62 -4.66 32.21
N LEU A 6 11.16 -4.76 30.96
CA LEU A 6 9.88 -5.39 30.64
C LEU A 6 10.01 -6.93 30.71
N GLU A 7 9.03 -7.60 31.30
CA GLU A 7 8.96 -9.06 31.30
C GLU A 7 8.79 -9.62 29.88
N PRO A 8 9.25 -10.86 29.58
CA PRO A 8 9.19 -11.42 28.23
C PRO A 8 7.78 -11.39 27.61
N ALA A 9 6.74 -11.68 28.39
CA ALA A 9 5.35 -11.64 27.93
C ALA A 9 4.91 -10.22 27.52
N GLN A 10 5.37 -9.19 28.25
CA GLN A 10 5.07 -7.79 27.92
C GLN A 10 5.79 -7.35 26.65
N GLN A 11 7.02 -7.83 26.42
CA GLN A 11 7.76 -7.53 25.19
C GLN A 11 7.06 -8.09 23.95
N VAL A 12 6.56 -9.34 24.04
CA VAL A 12 5.80 -9.97 22.96
C VAL A 12 4.51 -9.19 22.68
N LEU A 13 3.74 -8.86 23.72
CA LEU A 13 2.50 -8.09 23.58
C LEU A 13 2.75 -6.74 22.89
N VAL A 14 3.76 -5.99 23.31
CA VAL A 14 4.08 -4.70 22.68
C VAL A 14 4.50 -4.89 21.22
N ALA A 15 5.27 -5.94 20.90
CA ALA A 15 5.67 -6.22 19.53
C ALA A 15 4.48 -6.58 18.63
N GLU A 16 3.52 -7.35 19.13
CA GLU A 16 2.29 -7.71 18.40
C GLU A 16 1.41 -6.48 18.14
N VAL A 17 1.14 -5.68 19.17
CA VAL A 17 0.39 -4.42 19.03
C VAL A 17 1.07 -3.50 18.02
N PHE A 18 2.39 -3.40 18.05
CA PHE A 18 3.12 -2.56 17.10
C PHE A 18 3.04 -3.12 15.67
N LYS A 19 3.14 -4.44 15.50
CA LYS A 19 3.00 -5.10 14.20
C LYS A 19 1.62 -4.87 13.60
N GLU A 20 0.57 -4.95 14.40
CA GLU A 20 -0.80 -4.66 13.98
C GLU A 20 -0.99 -3.19 13.62
N ALA A 21 -0.51 -2.27 14.48
CA ALA A 21 -0.56 -0.84 14.23
C ALA A 21 0.17 -0.44 12.93
N MET A 22 1.21 -1.20 12.54
CA MET A 22 1.97 -0.96 11.31
C MET A 22 1.38 -1.63 10.07
N GLN A 23 0.40 -2.55 10.19
CA GLN A 23 -0.21 -3.22 9.03
C GLN A 23 -0.76 -2.27 7.96
N PRO A 24 -1.45 -1.16 8.29
CA PRO A 24 -1.97 -0.22 7.29
C PRO A 24 -0.87 0.45 6.45
N PHE A 25 0.36 0.51 6.97
CA PHE A 25 1.51 1.09 6.28
C PHE A 25 2.26 0.10 5.39
N ASN A 26 1.83 -1.17 5.35
CA ASN A 26 2.43 -2.15 4.46
C ASN A 26 2.03 -1.85 3.00
N TYR A 27 2.99 -1.33 2.22
CA TYR A 27 2.81 -0.97 0.81
C TYR A 27 2.29 -2.13 -0.06
N GLU A 28 2.60 -3.37 0.31
CA GLU A 28 2.16 -4.56 -0.43
C GLU A 28 0.64 -4.71 -0.41
N ASN A 29 -0.05 -4.16 0.60
CA ASN A 29 -1.51 -4.21 0.70
C ASN A 29 -2.20 -3.26 -0.29
N VAL A 30 -1.52 -2.20 -0.73
CA VAL A 30 -2.06 -1.22 -1.70
C VAL A 30 -1.71 -1.62 -3.12
N GLY A 31 -0.49 -2.12 -3.35
CA GLY A 31 -0.05 -2.56 -4.67
C GLY A 31 0.35 -1.40 -5.58
N GLY A 32 1.51 -0.78 -5.28
CA GLY A 32 2.04 0.31 -6.09
C GLY A 32 1.16 1.56 -6.11
N MET A 33 1.50 2.50 -7.00
CA MET A 33 0.77 3.75 -7.17
C MET A 33 0.53 4.07 -8.65
N PRO A 34 -0.60 4.71 -9.01
CA PRO A 34 -0.84 5.12 -10.38
C PRO A 34 0.15 6.20 -10.83
N PHE A 35 0.72 6.02 -12.02
CA PHE A 35 1.55 7.01 -12.69
C PHE A 35 0.65 7.97 -13.46
N LEU A 36 0.42 9.16 -12.90
CA LEU A 36 -0.50 10.15 -13.43
C LEU A 36 0.09 10.95 -14.59
N GLY A 37 -0.77 11.50 -15.45
CA GLY A 37 -0.37 12.35 -16.57
C GLY A 37 -0.06 11.60 -17.87
N VAL A 38 -0.48 10.33 -17.98
CA VAL A 38 -0.42 9.53 -19.20
C VAL A 38 -1.84 9.21 -19.72
N ASP A 39 -1.97 8.95 -21.02
CA ASP A 39 -3.24 8.55 -21.63
C ASP A 39 -3.52 7.05 -21.43
N GLY A 40 -3.81 6.70 -20.18
CA GLY A 40 -4.17 5.35 -19.76
C GLY A 40 -3.89 5.10 -18.28
N ILE A 41 -4.07 3.84 -17.85
CA ILE A 41 -3.69 3.41 -16.50
C ILE A 41 -2.29 2.79 -16.54
N SER A 42 -1.37 3.36 -15.78
CA SER A 42 0.00 2.86 -15.58
C SER A 42 0.32 2.84 -14.09
N MET A 43 1.01 1.80 -13.63
CA MET A 43 1.34 1.61 -12.20
C MET A 43 2.85 1.58 -11.99
N VAL A 44 3.31 2.20 -10.90
CA VAL A 44 4.71 2.13 -10.44
C VAL A 44 4.80 1.20 -9.24
N GLY A 45 5.62 0.16 -9.38
CA GLY A 45 5.99 -0.77 -8.32
C GLY A 45 7.46 -0.65 -7.92
N HIS A 46 7.81 -1.25 -6.79
CA HIS A 46 9.21 -1.42 -6.40
C HIS A 46 9.80 -2.68 -7.04
N GLY A 47 11.09 -2.67 -7.39
CA GLY A 47 11.76 -3.84 -7.98
C GLY A 47 11.75 -5.10 -7.08
N GLY A 48 11.64 -4.91 -5.75
CA GLY A 48 11.50 -6.00 -4.78
C GLY A 48 10.05 -6.40 -4.47
N SER A 49 9.07 -6.04 -5.30
CA SER A 49 7.65 -6.34 -5.04
C SER A 49 7.43 -7.84 -4.94
N THR A 50 6.81 -8.29 -3.84
CA THR A 50 6.41 -9.68 -3.65
C THR A 50 5.22 -10.06 -4.54
N PRO A 51 4.90 -11.35 -4.70
CA PRO A 51 3.69 -11.78 -5.44
C PRO A 51 2.40 -11.13 -4.93
N LYS A 52 2.28 -10.92 -3.61
CA LYS A 52 1.14 -10.21 -2.99
C LYS A 52 1.09 -8.75 -3.44
N ALA A 53 2.22 -8.05 -3.44
CA ALA A 53 2.29 -6.67 -3.89
C ALA A 53 1.91 -6.53 -5.37
N ILE A 54 2.35 -7.46 -6.23
CA ILE A 54 1.99 -7.49 -7.66
C ILE A 54 0.49 -7.76 -7.84
N PHE A 55 -0.07 -8.75 -7.13
CA PHE A 55 -1.51 -9.05 -7.18
C PHE A 55 -2.37 -7.82 -6.80
N ASN A 56 -2.00 -7.15 -5.70
CA ASN A 56 -2.71 -5.95 -5.29
C ASN A 56 -2.51 -4.80 -6.28
N MET A 57 -1.37 -4.73 -6.97
CA MET A 57 -1.11 -3.71 -7.98
C MET A 57 -1.99 -3.88 -9.22
N ILE A 58 -2.19 -5.12 -9.66
CA ILE A 58 -3.13 -5.42 -10.73
C ILE A 58 -4.56 -5.06 -10.29
N SER A 59 -4.95 -5.44 -9.06
CA SER A 59 -6.25 -5.08 -8.49
C SER A 59 -6.45 -3.55 -8.42
N ASN A 60 -5.44 -2.81 -8.00
CA ASN A 60 -5.46 -1.35 -7.93
C ASN A 60 -5.52 -0.70 -9.33
N ALA A 61 -4.82 -1.27 -10.31
CA ALA A 61 -4.94 -0.83 -11.70
C ALA A 61 -6.36 -1.02 -12.25
N MET A 62 -6.98 -2.18 -11.98
CA MET A 62 -8.39 -2.43 -12.35
C MET A 62 -9.31 -1.42 -11.68
N HIS A 63 -9.11 -1.14 -10.39
CA HIS A 63 -9.90 -0.13 -9.68
C HIS A 63 -9.78 1.26 -10.35
N CYS A 64 -8.57 1.67 -10.77
CA CYS A 64 -8.37 2.93 -11.47
C CYS A 64 -9.14 3.00 -12.81
N VAL A 65 -9.28 1.85 -13.50
CA VAL A 65 -10.12 1.75 -14.70
C VAL A 65 -11.60 1.88 -14.34
N GLU A 66 -12.07 1.13 -13.33
CA GLU A 66 -13.47 1.11 -12.91
C GLU A 66 -13.99 2.48 -12.47
N VAL A 67 -13.14 3.27 -11.81
CA VAL A 67 -13.50 4.62 -11.39
C VAL A 67 -13.27 5.67 -12.48
N GLU A 68 -12.85 5.27 -13.68
CA GLU A 68 -12.54 6.17 -14.80
C GLU A 68 -11.56 7.28 -14.40
N LEU A 69 -10.47 6.92 -13.70
CA LEU A 69 -9.56 7.86 -13.05
C LEU A 69 -9.12 9.01 -13.97
N ASN A 70 -8.70 8.68 -15.20
CA ASN A 70 -8.23 9.67 -16.17
C ASN A 70 -9.33 10.67 -16.54
N GLN A 71 -10.55 10.18 -16.77
CA GLN A 71 -11.69 11.03 -17.12
C GLN A 71 -12.04 11.99 -15.96
N ARG A 72 -11.95 11.51 -14.71
CA ARG A 72 -12.16 12.36 -13.53
C ARG A 72 -11.12 13.45 -13.41
N ILE A 73 -9.85 13.13 -13.65
CA ILE A 73 -8.76 14.11 -13.64
C ILE A 73 -8.99 15.15 -14.75
N LEU A 74 -9.24 14.73 -15.99
CA LEU A 74 -9.53 15.63 -17.10
C LEU A 74 -10.73 16.55 -16.80
N THR A 75 -11.80 16.00 -16.23
CA THR A 75 -12.98 16.78 -15.84
C THR A 75 -12.66 17.81 -14.75
N SER A 76 -11.76 17.48 -13.80
CA SER A 76 -11.40 18.40 -12.71
C SER A 76 -10.49 19.57 -13.11
N LEU A 77 -9.87 19.48 -14.31
CA LEU A 77 -8.96 20.51 -14.83
C LEU A 77 -9.66 21.55 -15.71
N ASN A 78 -10.93 21.31 -16.08
CA ASN A 78 -11.78 22.22 -16.86
C ASN A 78 -12.75 22.96 -15.94
#